data_AF-A0A920VKR3-F1
#
_entry.id   AF-A0A920VKR3-F1
#
_cell.length_a   1.000
_cell.length_b   1.000
_cell.length_c   1.000
_cell.angle_alpha   90.00
_cell.angle_beta   90.00
_cell.angle_gamma   90.00
#
_symmetry.space_group_name_H-M   'P 1'
#
loop_
_entity.id
_entity.type
_entity.pdbx_description
1 polymer ?
#
loop_
_entity_poly.entity_id
_entity_poly.type
_entity_poly.pdbx_seq_one_letter_code
_entity_poly.pdbx_strand_id
1 'polypeptide(L)'
;MIIGLGCEANQIGAMMDAEKLNPSETLHAFTIQDSAAVPPPQNAAKDWSGNCWLMQTGRAGRKASQRSDPGTGVWWFRRIFRYLSQPGTRCRGRPAGAEGGTACLAETPEIYGAEHLLTRRAVTPEVGEKLVERIRWWENYTRSNHAEMNNNPAPGNKAGGLTTILEKSLGAVAKGGTTNLVDVYEYAEPITEKGFVFMDTPGYDPASITGMVAGGANITCFTTGRGSVYGGKPVPS
;
A
#
# COMPACT_ATOMS: atom_id res chain seq x y z
N MET A 1 20.64 -4.87 1.12
CA MET A 1 21.74 -4.30 0.32
C MET A 1 21.56 -2.81 0.26
N ILE A 2 22.61 -2.06 0.59
CA ILE A 2 22.63 -0.59 0.53
C ILE A 2 23.81 -0.24 -0.38
N ILE A 3 23.56 0.53 -1.44
CA ILE A 3 24.60 0.96 -2.38
C ILE A 3 24.58 2.48 -2.44
N GLY A 4 25.74 3.10 -2.30
CA GLY A 4 25.93 4.55 -2.36
C GLY A 4 26.99 4.88 -3.40
N LEU A 5 26.83 6.03 -4.06
CA LEU A 5 27.80 6.49 -5.05
C LEU A 5 29.06 7.03 -4.36
N GLY A 6 28.93 7.60 -3.16
CA GLY A 6 30.01 8.19 -2.35
C GLY A 6 30.08 9.70 -2.40
N CYS A 7 29.39 10.33 -3.37
CA CYS A 7 29.30 11.79 -3.49
C CYS A 7 28.04 12.39 -2.83
N GLU A 8 27.16 11.57 -2.26
CA GLU A 8 25.94 12.03 -1.61
C GLU A 8 26.24 12.71 -0.28
N ALA A 9 25.42 13.71 0.11
CA ALA A 9 25.50 14.30 1.43
C ALA A 9 25.16 13.29 2.54
N ASN A 10 24.29 12.32 2.24
CA ASN A 10 23.92 11.25 3.16
C ASN A 10 24.83 10.03 2.96
N GLN A 11 25.94 10.02 3.69
CA GLN A 11 26.94 8.96 3.62
C GLN A 11 26.45 7.67 4.29
N ILE A 12 26.71 6.52 3.65
CA ILE A 12 26.25 5.21 4.14
C ILE A 12 26.75 4.91 5.55
N GLY A 13 28.03 5.19 5.85
CA GLY A 13 28.58 4.96 7.18
C GLY A 13 27.82 5.72 8.26
N ALA A 14 27.57 7.01 8.03
CA ALA A 14 26.81 7.85 8.95
C ALA A 14 25.37 7.36 9.14
N MET A 15 24.71 6.89 8.06
CA MET A 15 23.38 6.30 8.14
C MET A 15 23.38 4.98 8.92
N MET A 16 24.36 4.11 8.70
CA MET A 16 24.47 2.84 9.43
C MET A 16 24.69 3.07 10.93
N ASP A 17 25.52 4.05 11.29
CA ASP A 17 25.76 4.43 12.69
C ASP A 17 24.50 5.01 13.34
N ALA A 18 23.78 5.90 12.65
CA ALA A 18 22.56 6.52 13.13
C ALA A 18 21.44 5.49 13.41
N GLU A 19 21.26 4.55 12.48
CA GLU A 19 20.26 3.48 12.57
C GLU A 19 20.74 2.25 13.36
N LYS A 20 21.96 2.30 13.91
CA LYS A 20 22.62 1.20 14.65
C LYS A 20 22.64 -0.12 13.85
N LEU A 21 22.83 0.00 12.55
CA LEU A 21 22.85 -1.11 11.61
C LEU A 21 24.25 -1.68 11.51
N ASN A 22 24.38 -2.97 11.83
CA ASN A 22 25.65 -3.69 11.68
C ASN A 22 25.64 -4.52 10.40
N PRO A 23 26.74 -4.54 9.62
CA PRO A 23 26.86 -5.45 8.49
C PRO A 23 26.60 -6.91 8.93
N SER A 24 25.82 -7.63 8.14
CA SER A 24 25.45 -9.03 8.40
C SER A 24 25.33 -9.79 7.08
N GLU A 25 25.12 -11.11 7.14
CA GLU A 25 24.90 -11.93 5.93
C GLU A 25 23.73 -11.42 5.06
N THR A 26 22.75 -10.73 5.66
CA THR A 26 21.56 -10.19 4.97
C THR A 26 21.64 -8.69 4.72
N LEU A 27 22.50 -7.98 5.46
CA LEU A 27 22.70 -6.54 5.35
C LEU A 27 24.14 -6.24 4.92
N HIS A 28 24.31 -6.04 3.61
CA HIS A 28 25.55 -5.56 3.03
C HIS A 28 25.37 -4.12 2.56
N ALA A 29 26.33 -3.27 2.91
CA ALA A 29 26.41 -1.89 2.50
C ALA A 29 27.73 -1.63 1.76
N PHE A 30 27.69 -0.84 0.70
CA PHE A 30 28.83 -0.63 -0.18
C PHE A 30 28.79 0.76 -0.82
N THR A 31 29.92 1.47 -0.76
CA THR A 31 30.13 2.76 -1.42
C THR A 31 31.01 2.56 -2.65
N ILE A 32 30.54 3.01 -3.81
CA ILE A 32 31.23 2.79 -5.10
C ILE A 32 32.57 3.52 -5.16
N GLN A 33 32.66 4.75 -4.64
CA GLN A 33 33.92 5.51 -4.65
C GLN A 33 35.02 4.91 -3.76
N ASP A 34 34.66 4.22 -2.68
CA ASP A 34 35.63 3.56 -1.80
C ASP A 34 36.14 2.24 -2.39
N SER A 35 35.49 1.76 -3.45
CA SER A 35 35.87 0.53 -4.14
C SER A 35 36.93 0.79 -5.22
N ALA A 36 38.18 0.83 -4.81
CA ALA A 36 39.32 0.83 -5.74
C ALA A 36 39.58 -0.55 -6.38
N ALA A 37 38.65 -1.49 -6.32
CA ALA A 37 38.92 -2.91 -6.58
C ALA A 37 38.57 -3.38 -7.99
N VAL A 38 39.44 -4.26 -8.51
CA VAL A 38 39.16 -5.20 -9.60
C VAL A 38 38.56 -6.45 -8.96
N PRO A 39 37.39 -6.95 -9.40
CA PRO A 39 36.66 -6.50 -10.58
C PRO A 39 35.85 -5.21 -10.30
N PRO A 40 35.54 -4.42 -11.35
CA PRO A 40 34.90 -3.10 -11.20
C PRO A 40 33.67 -3.15 -10.30
N PRO A 41 33.32 -2.07 -9.58
CA PRO A 41 32.27 -2.04 -8.55
C PRO A 41 30.93 -2.69 -8.95
N GLN A 42 30.56 -2.63 -10.22
CA GLN A 42 29.36 -3.26 -10.77
C GLN A 42 29.41 -4.80 -10.70
N ASN A 43 30.60 -5.39 -10.80
CA ASN A 43 30.82 -6.83 -10.65
C ASN A 43 30.80 -7.23 -9.18
N ALA A 44 31.33 -6.43 -8.25
CA ALA A 44 31.22 -6.70 -6.81
C ALA A 44 29.75 -6.73 -6.34
N ALA A 45 28.92 -5.80 -6.81
CA ALA A 45 27.48 -5.79 -6.52
C ALA A 45 26.76 -7.00 -7.16
N LYS A 46 27.13 -7.36 -8.41
CA LYS A 46 26.59 -8.55 -9.10
C LYS A 46 26.97 -9.84 -8.40
N ASP A 47 28.24 -10.01 -8.03
CA ASP A 47 28.78 -11.20 -7.39
C ASP A 47 28.13 -11.43 -6.03
N TRP A 48 27.92 -10.37 -5.23
CA TRP A 48 27.19 -10.49 -3.98
C TRP A 48 25.70 -10.83 -4.20
N SER A 49 25.04 -10.12 -5.13
CA SER A 49 23.63 -10.37 -5.42
C SER A 49 23.39 -11.80 -5.93
N GLY A 50 24.29 -12.32 -6.78
CA GLY A 50 24.21 -13.63 -7.42
C GLY A 50 24.62 -14.79 -6.50
N ASN A 51 25.75 -14.66 -5.79
CA ASN A 51 26.32 -15.78 -5.04
C ASN A 51 25.80 -15.89 -3.60
N CYS A 52 25.46 -14.77 -2.96
CA CYS A 52 25.02 -14.78 -1.56
C CYS A 52 23.50 -14.63 -1.47
N TRP A 53 22.95 -13.58 -2.06
CA TRP A 53 21.55 -13.22 -1.82
C TRP A 53 20.54 -14.07 -2.63
N LEU A 54 20.77 -14.23 -3.94
CA LEU A 54 19.95 -15.08 -4.82
C LEU A 54 20.00 -16.57 -4.42
N MET A 55 21.16 -17.06 -3.95
CA MET A 55 21.27 -18.44 -3.47
C MET A 55 20.57 -18.68 -2.12
N GLN A 56 20.65 -17.74 -1.18
CA GLN A 56 19.93 -17.83 0.10
C GLN A 56 18.42 -17.72 -0.08
N THR A 57 17.94 -16.77 -0.89
CA THR A 57 16.52 -16.62 -1.21
C THR A 57 15.98 -17.77 -2.06
N GLY A 58 16.78 -18.31 -2.99
CA GLY A 58 16.43 -19.49 -3.80
C GLY A 58 16.32 -20.79 -2.98
N ARG A 59 16.95 -20.86 -1.80
CA ARG A 59 16.80 -21.97 -0.83
C ARG A 59 15.58 -21.82 0.08
N ALA A 60 14.89 -20.68 0.05
CA ALA A 60 13.71 -20.46 0.87
C ALA A 60 12.54 -21.31 0.34
N GLY A 61 12.14 -22.32 1.12
CA GLY A 61 10.91 -23.08 0.87
C GLY A 61 9.68 -22.36 1.39
N ARG A 62 8.54 -22.48 0.68
CA ARG A 62 7.25 -22.05 1.22
C ARG A 62 6.90 -22.94 2.41
N LYS A 63 6.70 -22.35 3.59
CA LYS A 63 6.14 -23.04 4.76
C LYS A 63 4.64 -22.81 4.79
N ALA A 64 3.86 -23.83 5.15
CA ALA A 64 2.46 -23.65 5.44
C ALA A 64 2.35 -22.75 6.68
N SER A 65 1.86 -21.53 6.52
CA SER A 65 1.50 -20.66 7.64
C SER A 65 0.01 -20.77 7.94
N GLN A 66 -0.36 -20.58 9.20
CA GLN A 66 -1.76 -20.41 9.55
C GLN A 66 -2.23 -19.05 9.03
N ARG A 67 -3.49 -18.95 8.61
CA ARG A 67 -4.05 -17.73 7.99
C ARG A 67 -4.03 -16.50 8.90
N SER A 68 -3.77 -16.69 10.20
CA SER A 68 -3.72 -15.71 11.27
C SER A 68 -2.29 -15.31 11.71
N ASP A 69 -1.23 -15.81 11.07
CA ASP A 69 0.14 -15.53 11.50
C ASP A 69 0.44 -14.00 11.44
N PRO A 70 1.14 -13.41 12.43
CA PRO A 70 1.31 -11.96 12.55
C PRO A 70 1.93 -11.27 11.32
N GLY A 71 2.69 -11.99 10.50
CA GLY A 71 3.29 -11.51 9.24
C GLY A 71 2.63 -12.00 7.94
N THR A 72 1.56 -12.80 8.01
CA THR A 72 0.83 -13.28 6.84
C THR A 72 -0.59 -12.74 6.79
N GLY A 73 -0.78 -11.76 5.90
CA GLY A 73 -2.07 -11.52 5.28
C GLY A 73 -2.66 -10.16 5.62
N VAL A 74 -2.04 -9.10 5.09
CA VAL A 74 -2.80 -7.90 4.73
C VAL A 74 -3.35 -8.16 3.33
N TRP A 75 -4.62 -8.53 3.26
CA TRP A 75 -5.36 -8.83 2.04
C TRP A 75 -6.05 -7.58 1.53
N TRP A 76 -5.88 -7.29 0.25
CA TRP A 76 -6.50 -6.12 -0.38
C TRP A 76 -7.78 -6.46 -1.14
N PHE A 77 -8.72 -5.53 -1.20
CA PHE A 77 -9.87 -5.56 -2.11
C PHE A 77 -10.14 -4.16 -2.68
N ARG A 78 -9.96 -3.98 -3.99
CA ARG A 78 -10.63 -2.92 -4.75
C ARG A 78 -11.80 -3.55 -5.53
N ARG A 79 -12.95 -2.88 -5.67
CA ARG A 79 -14.07 -3.12 -6.63
C ARG A 79 -14.63 -1.75 -7.07
N ILE A 80 -14.55 -1.38 -8.34
CA ILE A 80 -15.35 -0.27 -8.91
C ILE A 80 -16.34 -0.86 -9.92
N PHE A 81 -17.62 -0.47 -9.81
CA PHE A 81 -18.73 -0.89 -10.66
C PHE A 81 -18.75 -0.18 -12.02
N ARG A 82 -19.29 -0.86 -13.05
CA ARG A 82 -20.22 -0.27 -14.01
C ARG A 82 -21.47 -1.16 -14.01
N TYR A 83 -22.64 -0.56 -13.81
CA TYR A 83 -23.94 -1.24 -13.82
C TYR A 83 -24.18 -1.87 -15.20
N LEU A 84 -23.97 -3.18 -15.33
CA LEU A 84 -24.70 -4.10 -16.20
C LEU A 84 -24.50 -5.51 -15.60
N SER A 85 -25.55 -6.00 -14.93
CA SER A 85 -25.94 -7.41 -14.86
C SER A 85 -24.86 -8.49 -15.07
N GLN A 86 -24.35 -9.08 -13.99
CA GLN A 86 -24.11 -10.53 -13.94
C GLN A 86 -24.45 -11.10 -12.55
N PRO A 87 -25.49 -11.95 -12.42
CA PRO A 87 -25.92 -12.55 -11.15
C PRO A 87 -25.05 -13.76 -10.73
N GLY A 88 -23.71 -13.68 -10.89
CA GLY A 88 -22.82 -14.85 -10.77
C GLY A 88 -21.70 -14.76 -9.74
N THR A 89 -21.09 -13.59 -9.52
CA THR A 89 -19.90 -13.46 -8.65
C THR A 89 -20.22 -12.67 -7.39
N ARG A 90 -21.04 -13.30 -6.55
CA ARG A 90 -21.11 -13.02 -5.12
C ARG A 90 -19.87 -13.66 -4.49
N CYS A 91 -18.70 -13.03 -4.59
CA CYS A 91 -17.61 -13.37 -3.68
C CYS A 91 -18.12 -13.01 -2.29
N ARG A 92 -18.64 -14.02 -1.56
CA ARG A 92 -18.85 -13.94 -0.12
C ARG A 92 -17.47 -13.70 0.50
N GLY A 93 -17.02 -12.45 0.51
CA GLY A 93 -15.90 -12.03 1.32
C GLY A 93 -16.30 -12.27 2.75
N ARG A 94 -15.91 -13.43 3.29
CA ARG A 94 -15.99 -13.68 4.72
C ARG A 94 -15.11 -12.62 5.39
N PRO A 95 -15.52 -12.03 6.52
CA PRO A 95 -14.76 -10.98 7.20
C PRO A 95 -13.28 -11.37 7.30
N ALA A 96 -12.34 -10.51 6.88
CA ALA A 96 -10.92 -10.76 7.11
C ALA A 96 -10.62 -10.98 8.61
N GLY A 97 -11.38 -10.30 9.47
CA GLY A 97 -11.35 -10.51 10.93
C GLY A 97 -11.85 -11.88 11.40
N ALA A 98 -12.62 -12.63 10.60
CA ALA A 98 -13.09 -13.97 10.99
C ALA A 98 -11.99 -15.05 10.88
N GLU A 99 -10.86 -14.74 10.23
CA GLU A 99 -9.77 -15.69 10.01
C GLU A 99 -8.39 -15.12 10.43
N GLY A 100 -8.39 -14.03 11.21
CA GLY A 100 -7.18 -13.43 11.79
C GLY A 100 -6.32 -12.62 10.82
N GLY A 101 -6.80 -12.36 9.61
CA GLY A 101 -6.12 -11.53 8.61
C GLY A 101 -6.45 -10.04 8.76
N THR A 102 -5.61 -9.20 8.18
CA THR A 102 -5.85 -7.77 8.04
C THR A 102 -6.37 -7.49 6.63
N ALA A 103 -7.35 -6.62 6.47
CA ALA A 103 -7.77 -6.10 5.19
C ALA A 103 -7.59 -4.59 5.17
N CYS A 104 -6.82 -4.07 4.22
CA CYS A 104 -6.55 -2.65 4.12
C CYS A 104 -7.33 -2.06 2.93
N LEU A 105 -8.02 -0.95 3.16
CA LEU A 105 -8.57 -0.07 2.13
C LEU A 105 -7.78 1.25 2.15
N ALA A 106 -7.75 1.98 1.05
CA ALA A 106 -6.99 3.22 0.93
C ALA A 106 -7.65 4.12 -0.12
N GLU A 107 -6.89 5.11 -0.61
CA GLU A 107 -7.33 6.17 -1.52
C GLU A 107 -8.29 7.14 -0.82
N THR A 108 -7.76 7.98 0.06
CA THR A 108 -8.55 8.98 0.82
C THR A 108 -9.38 9.90 -0.09
N PRO A 109 -8.86 10.41 -1.22
CA PRO A 109 -9.67 11.22 -2.15
C PRO A 109 -10.85 10.46 -2.77
N GLU A 110 -10.80 9.12 -2.80
CA GLU A 110 -11.86 8.30 -3.41
C GLU A 110 -13.06 8.10 -2.48
N ILE A 111 -12.89 8.24 -1.17
CA ILE A 111 -14.00 8.11 -0.20
C ILE A 111 -14.62 9.46 0.19
N TYR A 112 -14.12 10.57 -0.34
CA TYR A 112 -14.56 11.92 -0.01
C TYR A 112 -16.07 12.15 -0.26
N GLY A 113 -16.78 12.60 0.77
CA GLY A 113 -18.23 12.75 0.80
C GLY A 113 -18.99 11.47 1.21
N ALA A 114 -18.31 10.33 1.37
CA ALA A 114 -18.87 9.07 1.84
C ALA A 114 -18.14 8.52 3.09
N GLU A 115 -17.16 9.22 3.64
CA GLU A 115 -16.35 8.81 4.79
C GLU A 115 -17.19 8.51 6.04
N HIS A 116 -18.34 9.18 6.19
CA HIS A 116 -19.29 8.95 7.27
C HIS A 116 -19.81 7.50 7.33
N LEU A 117 -19.79 6.76 6.22
CA LEU A 117 -20.14 5.35 6.17
C LEU A 117 -19.05 4.44 6.74
N LEU A 118 -17.80 4.91 6.76
CA LEU A 118 -16.67 4.22 7.40
C LEU A 118 -16.58 4.61 8.88
N THR A 119 -16.69 5.90 9.21
CA THR A 119 -16.60 6.37 10.61
C THR A 119 -17.73 5.84 11.49
N ARG A 120 -18.95 5.65 10.96
CA ARG A 120 -20.06 4.98 11.67
C ARG A 120 -19.76 3.54 12.08
N ARG A 121 -18.75 2.91 11.47
CA ARG A 121 -18.32 1.54 11.75
C ARG A 121 -16.98 1.48 12.47
N ALA A 122 -16.42 2.62 12.86
CA ALA A 122 -15.18 2.67 13.62
C ALA A 122 -15.36 2.00 14.98
N VAL A 123 -14.37 1.21 15.41
CA VAL A 123 -14.40 0.51 16.70
C VAL A 123 -14.40 1.47 17.90
N THR A 124 -13.83 2.67 17.73
CA THR A 124 -13.89 3.76 18.69
C THR A 124 -14.04 5.12 17.99
N PRO A 125 -14.50 6.17 18.71
CA PRO A 125 -14.57 7.52 18.16
C PRO A 125 -13.21 8.05 17.67
N GLU A 126 -12.12 7.69 18.35
CA GLU A 126 -10.75 8.12 18.02
C GLU A 126 -10.33 7.59 16.65
N VAL A 127 -10.63 6.32 16.34
CA VAL A 127 -10.37 5.73 15.01
C VAL A 127 -11.18 6.45 13.93
N GLY A 128 -12.43 6.83 14.24
CA GLY A 128 -13.26 7.63 13.35
C GLY A 128 -12.66 9.02 13.09
N GLU A 129 -12.18 9.69 14.13
CA GLU A 129 -11.57 11.02 14.00
C GLU A 129 -10.26 10.97 13.21
N LYS A 130 -9.42 9.94 13.37
CA LYS A 130 -8.22 9.75 12.52
C LYS A 130 -8.57 9.81 11.03
N LEU A 131 -9.65 9.16 10.60
CA LEU A 131 -10.09 9.19 9.20
C LEU A 131 -10.53 10.61 8.78
N VAL A 132 -11.29 11.28 9.64
CA VAL A 132 -11.77 12.65 9.39
C VAL A 132 -10.59 13.64 9.30
N GLU A 133 -9.58 13.48 10.15
CA GLU A 133 -8.36 14.28 10.09
C GLU A 133 -7.62 14.11 8.77
N ARG A 134 -7.55 12.89 8.22
CA ARG A 134 -6.97 12.67 6.87
C ARG A 134 -7.76 13.40 5.80
N ILE A 135 -9.09 13.36 5.85
CA ILE A 135 -9.93 14.12 4.92
C ILE A 135 -9.63 15.62 5.00
N ARG A 136 -9.57 16.19 6.21
CA ARG A 136 -9.23 17.62 6.42
C ARG A 136 -7.82 17.95 5.93
N TRP A 137 -6.85 17.06 6.14
CA TRP A 137 -5.49 17.23 5.63
C TRP A 137 -5.48 17.32 4.10
N TRP A 138 -6.20 16.42 3.43
CA TRP A 138 -6.34 16.37 1.98
C TRP A 138 -7.06 17.61 1.43
N GLU A 139 -8.10 18.12 2.10
CA GLU A 139 -8.76 19.39 1.77
C GLU A 139 -7.79 20.56 1.83
N ASN A 140 -6.97 20.64 2.88
CA ASN A 140 -5.95 21.68 3.02
C ASN A 140 -4.85 21.55 1.96
N TYR A 141 -4.41 20.32 1.68
CA TYR A 141 -3.41 20.03 0.64
C TYR A 141 -3.89 20.48 -0.73
N THR A 142 -5.11 20.11 -1.13
CA THR A 142 -5.67 20.50 -2.43
C THR A 142 -5.88 22.01 -2.53
N ARG A 143 -6.45 22.64 -1.49
CA ARG A 143 -6.65 24.09 -1.42
C ARG A 143 -5.33 24.86 -1.58
N SER A 144 -4.27 24.42 -0.91
CA SER A 144 -2.94 25.05 -0.97
C SER A 144 -2.30 24.93 -2.35
N ASN A 145 -2.72 23.96 -3.15
CA ASN A 145 -2.27 23.74 -4.53
C ASN A 145 -3.26 24.26 -5.59
N HIS A 146 -4.22 25.10 -5.20
CA HIS A 146 -5.27 25.63 -6.09
C HIS A 146 -6.10 24.53 -6.79
N ALA A 147 -6.28 23.40 -6.12
CA ALA A 147 -7.10 22.28 -6.55
C ALA A 147 -8.28 22.07 -5.60
N GLU A 148 -9.27 21.30 -6.04
CA GLU A 148 -10.43 20.92 -5.22
C GLU A 148 -10.51 19.39 -5.09
N MET A 149 -10.84 18.91 -3.90
CA MET A 149 -11.06 17.47 -3.65
C MET A 149 -12.20 16.91 -4.50
N ASN A 150 -13.21 17.74 -4.79
CA ASN A 150 -14.38 17.40 -5.60
C ASN A 150 -14.09 17.27 -7.11
N ASN A 151 -12.88 17.61 -7.58
CA ASN A 151 -12.56 17.72 -9.02
C ASN A 151 -12.37 16.35 -9.71
N ASN A 152 -12.90 15.30 -9.08
CA ASN A 152 -12.93 13.93 -9.58
C ASN A 152 -14.41 13.63 -9.90
N PRO A 153 -14.78 13.56 -11.19
CA PRO A 153 -14.32 12.42 -11.98
C PRO A 153 -13.42 12.80 -13.17
N ALA A 154 -12.37 12.01 -13.40
CA ALA A 154 -11.57 12.04 -14.64
C ALA A 154 -12.46 11.99 -15.91
N PRO A 155 -12.03 12.53 -17.07
CA PRO A 155 -12.85 12.61 -18.29
C PRO A 155 -13.47 11.27 -18.69
N GLY A 156 -12.71 10.18 -18.55
CA GLY A 156 -13.22 8.84 -18.75
C GLY A 156 -14.38 8.51 -17.81
N ASN A 157 -14.30 8.82 -16.51
CA ASN A 157 -15.34 8.51 -15.51
C ASN A 157 -16.65 9.27 -15.79
N LYS A 158 -16.57 10.51 -16.27
CA LYS A 158 -17.72 11.29 -16.75
C LYS A 158 -18.37 10.62 -17.98
N ALA A 159 -17.57 10.24 -18.99
CA ALA A 159 -18.04 9.43 -20.12
C ALA A 159 -18.56 8.03 -19.68
N GLY A 160 -18.12 7.58 -18.51
CA GLY A 160 -18.51 6.35 -17.83
C GLY A 160 -19.90 6.39 -17.21
N GLY A 161 -20.52 7.57 -17.06
CA GLY A 161 -21.84 7.77 -16.44
C GLY A 161 -21.80 8.12 -14.95
N LEU A 162 -20.64 8.40 -14.37
CA LEU A 162 -20.54 8.92 -13.00
C LEU A 162 -20.83 10.42 -13.02
N THR A 163 -21.97 10.80 -12.44
CA THR A 163 -22.50 12.18 -12.50
C THR A 163 -22.06 13.02 -11.31
N THR A 164 -21.74 12.38 -10.17
CA THR A 164 -21.22 13.05 -8.97
C THR A 164 -20.05 12.27 -8.36
N ILE A 165 -19.19 12.97 -7.62
CA ILE A 165 -18.11 12.33 -6.86
C ILE A 165 -18.65 11.32 -5.83
N LEU A 166 -19.85 11.58 -5.29
CA LEU A 166 -20.50 10.74 -4.29
C LEU A 166 -20.78 9.32 -4.80
N GLU A 167 -21.23 9.16 -6.06
CA GLU A 167 -21.47 7.82 -6.64
C GLU A 167 -20.19 6.98 -6.70
N LYS A 168 -19.05 7.65 -6.99
CA LYS A 168 -17.73 7.02 -6.98
C LYS A 168 -17.33 6.62 -5.57
N SER A 169 -17.57 7.51 -4.61
CA SER A 169 -17.19 7.30 -3.21
C SER A 169 -18.02 6.23 -2.52
N LEU A 170 -19.31 6.10 -2.84
CA LEU A 170 -20.13 4.97 -2.40
C LEU A 170 -19.58 3.64 -2.91
N GLY A 171 -19.16 3.59 -4.18
CA GLY A 171 -18.50 2.42 -4.76
C GLY A 171 -17.16 2.11 -4.08
N ALA A 172 -16.39 3.14 -3.71
CA ALA A 172 -15.13 2.99 -2.99
C ALA A 172 -15.34 2.45 -1.55
N VAL A 173 -16.30 2.99 -0.80
CA VAL A 173 -16.60 2.54 0.56
C VAL A 173 -17.13 1.10 0.57
N ALA A 174 -17.91 0.69 -0.43
CA ALA A 174 -18.44 -0.67 -0.54
C ALA A 174 -17.34 -1.75 -0.59
N LYS A 175 -16.11 -1.38 -1.00
CA LYS A 175 -14.93 -2.26 -1.02
C LYS A 175 -14.48 -2.68 0.37
N GLY A 176 -14.69 -1.81 1.37
CA GLY A 176 -14.40 -2.09 2.78
C GLY A 176 -15.34 -3.13 3.41
N GLY A 177 -16.27 -3.70 2.63
CA GLY A 177 -17.18 -4.73 3.11
C GLY A 177 -18.11 -4.20 4.21
N THR A 178 -18.46 -5.06 5.15
CA THR A 178 -19.39 -4.74 6.26
C THR A 178 -18.76 -4.86 7.64
N THR A 179 -17.44 -5.08 7.72
CA THR A 179 -16.69 -5.19 8.99
C THR A 179 -16.43 -3.82 9.62
N ASN A 180 -16.11 -3.82 10.92
CA ASN A 180 -15.76 -2.61 11.65
C ASN A 180 -14.38 -2.09 11.25
N LEU A 181 -14.24 -0.77 11.14
CA LEU A 181 -12.97 -0.09 10.91
C LEU A 181 -12.17 -0.10 12.22
N VAL A 182 -11.06 -0.84 12.22
CA VAL A 182 -10.22 -1.11 13.40
C VAL A 182 -9.19 -0.02 13.60
N ASP A 183 -8.53 0.45 12.53
CA ASP A 183 -7.58 1.56 12.63
C ASP A 183 -7.39 2.29 11.29
N VAL A 184 -6.76 3.46 11.35
CA VAL A 184 -6.38 4.32 10.22
C VAL A 184 -4.91 4.66 10.31
N TYR A 185 -4.18 4.43 9.22
CA TYR A 185 -2.74 4.58 9.08
C TYR A 185 -2.38 5.71 8.12
N GLU A 186 -1.24 6.36 8.32
CA GLU A 186 -0.63 7.27 7.37
C GLU A 186 0.01 6.53 6.18
N TYR A 187 0.39 7.30 5.16
CA TYR A 187 1.03 6.73 3.97
C TYR A 187 2.31 5.97 4.35
N ALA A 188 2.35 4.68 3.99
CA ALA A 188 3.46 3.77 4.28
C ALA A 188 3.72 3.50 5.78
N GLU A 189 2.81 3.88 6.67
CA GLU A 189 2.91 3.52 8.08
C GLU A 189 2.77 1.99 8.27
N PRO A 190 3.60 1.35 9.11
CA PRO A 190 3.50 -0.08 9.39
C PRO A 190 2.13 -0.46 9.97
N ILE A 191 1.43 -1.38 9.31
CA ILE A 191 0.13 -1.87 9.79
C ILE A 191 0.34 -2.86 10.94
N THR A 192 -0.16 -2.52 12.12
CA THR A 192 -0.04 -3.33 13.35
C THR A 192 -1.30 -4.10 13.70
N GLU A 193 -2.48 -3.57 13.36
CA GLU A 193 -3.77 -4.11 13.78
C GLU A 193 -4.29 -5.20 12.83
N LYS A 194 -5.13 -6.09 13.40
CA LYS A 194 -5.85 -7.14 12.65
C LYS A 194 -7.29 -6.73 12.36
N GLY A 195 -7.85 -7.24 11.27
CA GLY A 195 -9.19 -6.87 10.82
C GLY A 195 -9.20 -5.80 9.73
N PHE A 196 -10.26 -5.01 9.62
CA PHE A 196 -10.39 -4.02 8.54
C PHE A 196 -9.75 -2.69 8.96
N VAL A 197 -8.73 -2.26 8.22
CA VAL A 197 -7.98 -1.02 8.46
C VAL A 197 -8.02 -0.13 7.22
N PHE A 198 -7.73 1.15 7.40
CA PHE A 198 -7.62 2.11 6.31
C PHE A 198 -6.21 2.70 6.26
N MET A 199 -5.63 2.90 5.08
CA MET A 199 -4.37 3.63 4.90
C MET A 199 -4.60 4.88 4.08
N ASP A 200 -4.05 6.00 4.55
CA ASP A 200 -4.09 7.25 3.82
C ASP A 200 -3.16 7.22 2.61
N THR A 201 -3.74 7.16 1.42
CA THR A 201 -2.99 7.16 0.16
C THR A 201 -3.63 8.06 -0.90
N PRO A 202 -2.85 8.55 -1.89
CA PRO A 202 -3.39 9.23 -3.06
C PRO A 202 -4.26 8.28 -3.91
N GLY A 203 -5.15 8.84 -4.74
CA GLY A 203 -5.97 8.06 -5.69
C GLY A 203 -5.24 7.57 -6.96
N TYR A 204 -3.95 7.89 -7.12
CA TYR A 204 -3.16 7.42 -8.26
C TYR A 204 -2.63 6.00 -7.99
N ASP A 205 -3.08 5.03 -8.78
CA ASP A 205 -2.92 3.60 -8.47
C ASP A 205 -1.46 3.20 -8.11
N PRO A 206 -0.41 3.58 -8.86
CA PRO A 206 0.96 3.19 -8.52
C PRO A 206 1.44 3.74 -7.18
N ALA A 207 1.17 5.02 -6.90
CA ALA A 207 1.55 5.63 -5.63
C ALA A 207 0.76 5.03 -4.47
N SER A 208 -0.55 4.82 -4.67
CA SER A 208 -1.41 4.19 -3.66
C SER A 208 -0.89 2.84 -3.21
N ILE A 209 -0.66 1.95 -4.17
CA ILE A 209 -0.23 0.57 -3.90
C ILE A 209 1.19 0.54 -3.33
N THR A 210 2.08 1.45 -3.73
CA THR A 210 3.41 1.57 -3.13
C THR A 210 3.33 1.86 -1.62
N GLY A 211 2.48 2.79 -1.18
CA GLY A 211 2.28 3.06 0.24
C GLY A 211 1.80 1.83 1.01
N MET A 212 0.83 1.11 0.46
CA MET A 212 0.30 -0.11 1.05
C MET A 212 1.33 -1.23 1.17
N VAL A 213 2.12 -1.45 0.12
CA VAL A 213 3.21 -2.44 0.13
C VAL A 213 4.25 -2.06 1.18
N ALA A 214 4.60 -0.77 1.27
CA ALA A 214 5.54 -0.27 2.27
C ALA A 214 5.00 -0.44 3.71
N GLY A 215 3.69 -0.28 3.93
CA GLY A 215 3.05 -0.55 5.23
C GLY A 215 2.85 -2.03 5.56
N GLY A 216 3.29 -2.96 4.68
CA GLY A 216 3.28 -4.40 4.95
C GLY A 216 2.25 -5.22 4.16
N ALA A 217 1.60 -4.65 3.15
CA ALA A 217 0.74 -5.41 2.25
C ALA A 217 1.53 -6.49 1.50
N ASN A 218 1.01 -7.72 1.46
CA ASN A 218 1.68 -8.85 0.82
C ASN A 218 0.92 -9.40 -0.41
N ILE A 219 -0.36 -9.04 -0.57
CA ILE A 219 -1.20 -9.36 -1.72
C ILE A 219 -2.05 -8.14 -2.06
N THR A 220 -2.10 -7.77 -3.33
CA THR A 220 -2.95 -6.71 -3.85
C THR A 220 -4.08 -7.32 -4.68
N CYS A 221 -5.34 -6.96 -4.42
CA CYS A 221 -6.42 -7.26 -5.37
C CYS A 221 -6.88 -5.97 -6.04
N PHE A 222 -6.49 -5.81 -7.29
CA PHE A 222 -6.77 -4.61 -8.06
C PHE A 222 -7.89 -4.84 -9.08
N THR A 223 -9.08 -4.29 -8.81
CA THR A 223 -10.15 -4.28 -9.81
C THR A 223 -10.08 -3.05 -10.69
N THR A 224 -10.23 -3.26 -11.99
CA THR A 224 -10.30 -2.20 -12.98
C THR A 224 -11.48 -2.42 -13.92
N GLY A 225 -12.30 -1.38 -14.11
CA GLY A 225 -13.37 -1.37 -15.11
C GLY A 225 -12.92 -0.93 -16.50
N ARG A 226 -11.64 -0.54 -16.65
CA ARG A 226 -11.08 0.03 -17.90
C ARG A 226 -9.81 -0.67 -18.39
N GLY A 227 -9.47 -1.82 -17.81
CA GLY A 227 -8.26 -2.54 -18.19
C GLY A 227 -6.95 -1.81 -17.87
N SER A 228 -6.86 -1.08 -16.73
CA SER A 228 -5.57 -0.68 -16.17
C SER A 228 -4.62 -1.88 -16.09
N VAL A 229 -3.39 -1.65 -16.54
CA VAL A 229 -2.32 -2.64 -16.69
C VAL A 229 -1.34 -2.62 -15.52
N TYR A 230 -1.76 -2.08 -14.37
CA TYR A 230 -0.91 -2.01 -13.20
C TYR A 230 -0.48 -3.42 -12.74
N GLY A 231 0.81 -3.58 -12.47
CA GLY A 231 1.38 -4.79 -11.87
C GLY A 231 2.58 -4.43 -11.00
N GLY A 232 2.67 -5.05 -9.82
CA GLY A 232 3.77 -4.84 -8.88
C GLY A 232 4.74 -6.02 -8.86
N LYS A 233 6.05 -5.77 -8.97
CA LYS A 233 7.07 -6.80 -8.67
C LYS A 233 7.08 -7.22 -7.19
N PRO A 234 6.95 -6.30 -6.21
CA PRO A 234 7.09 -6.65 -4.79
C PRO A 234 5.98 -7.56 -4.25
N VAL A 235 4.77 -7.46 -4.81
CA VAL A 235 3.59 -8.20 -4.34
C VAL A 235 2.79 -8.71 -5.53
N PRO A 236 2.19 -9.91 -5.45
CA PRO A 236 1.18 -10.34 -6.42
C PRO A 236 0.02 -9.34 -6.45
N SER A 237 -0.38 -8.90 -7.65
CA SER A 237 -1.36 -7.83 -7.91
C SER A 237 -2.36 -8.20 -8.99
#